data_AF-A0AAV2QS14-F1
#
_entry.id   AF-A0AAV2QS14-F1
#
_cell.length_a   1.000
_cell.length_b   1.000
_cell.length_c   1.000
_cell.angle_alpha   90.00
_cell.angle_beta   90.00
_cell.angle_gamma   90.00
#
_symmetry.space_group_name_H-M   'P 1'
#
loop_
_entity.id
_entity.type
_entity.pdbx_description
1 polymer ?
#
loop_
_entity_poly.entity_id
_entity_poly.type
_entity_poly.pdbx_seq_one_letter_code
_entity_poly.pdbx_strand_id
1 'polypeptide(L)'
;MSSTQSTGQSTGGSSGKRSSTGGSSGSSSSSSAAAAFTPRQLLKKFPLPVAAHLHAPTQPPGLDLSRPLLLYNNYTSTKVRAVSLTPSQNGILAPVGPAIVIPDAYTGWFALVSPTGQTATSYQTVAQVAESQTAFFLTRYDVPAYTKVEEGAGKTTYQRINIGGGNVLKLMGIFENHASKKTSITRKITGASSEKYAQCLNYKNEILFLPFNTPGRFYSTATKSSHNFNNVYLMTRILKIHKLPITVKLVCGFMPKVPVSFP
;
A
#
# COMPACT_ATOMS: atom_id res chain seq x y z
N MET A 1 -5.25 60.79 -21.11
CA MET A 1 -6.17 61.93 -20.95
C MET A 1 -6.53 61.94 -19.46
N SER A 2 -5.69 62.54 -18.61
CA SER A 2 -5.64 63.99 -18.27
C SER A 2 -6.94 64.38 -17.53
N SER A 3 -6.99 64.94 -16.33
CA SER A 3 -6.09 65.79 -15.51
C SER A 3 -6.60 65.70 -14.05
N THR A 4 -5.94 66.17 -12.98
CA THR A 4 -5.73 67.58 -12.55
C THR A 4 -4.79 67.52 -11.32
N GLN A 5 -3.57 68.10 -11.31
CA GLN A 5 -3.15 69.45 -10.81
C GLN A 5 -3.73 69.84 -9.43
N SER A 6 -3.04 70.49 -8.47
CA SER A 6 -1.90 71.43 -8.43
C SER A 6 -1.21 71.37 -7.04
N THR A 7 0.12 71.47 -6.90
CA THR A 7 1.02 72.65 -6.80
C THR A 7 0.88 73.51 -5.52
N GLY A 8 1.96 73.52 -4.71
CA GLY A 8 2.25 74.51 -3.68
C GLY A 8 3.75 74.53 -3.35
N GLN A 9 4.46 75.55 -3.83
CA GLN A 9 5.87 75.87 -3.59
C GLN A 9 5.96 77.09 -2.66
N SER A 10 6.93 77.11 -1.73
CA SER A 10 7.77 78.28 -1.35
C SER A 10 8.72 77.90 -0.20
N THR A 11 10.02 77.77 -0.48
CA THR A 11 11.13 78.73 -0.29
C THR A 11 11.69 78.81 1.14
N GLY A 12 13.00 78.57 1.27
CA GLY A 12 13.78 78.94 2.45
C GLY A 12 15.07 78.13 2.59
N GLY A 13 16.12 78.50 1.83
CA GLY A 13 17.46 77.94 2.04
C GLY A 13 18.23 78.72 3.11
N SER A 14 19.10 78.02 3.86
CA SER A 14 20.43 78.54 4.20
C SER A 14 21.36 77.43 4.72
N SER A 15 22.52 77.40 4.08
CA SER A 15 23.83 76.78 4.36
C SER A 15 24.14 76.13 5.73
N GLY A 16 24.78 74.96 5.64
CA GLY A 16 25.67 74.40 6.67
C GLY A 16 26.30 73.08 6.23
N LYS A 17 27.56 73.11 5.77
CA LYS A 17 28.37 71.98 5.29
C LYS A 17 29.22 71.38 6.41
N ARG A 18 29.49 70.05 6.32
CA ARG A 18 30.54 69.23 6.99
C ARG A 18 30.18 68.80 8.43
N SER A 19 30.46 67.58 8.92
CA SER A 19 31.41 66.52 8.55
C SER A 19 30.99 65.16 9.15
N SER A 20 31.50 64.09 8.53
CA SER A 20 31.44 62.66 8.86
C SER A 20 31.96 62.25 10.25
N THR A 21 31.28 61.28 10.89
CA THR A 21 31.80 60.10 11.64
C THR A 21 30.58 59.41 12.27
N GLY A 22 30.22 58.16 11.97
CA GLY A 22 30.95 56.95 12.33
C GLY A 22 30.44 56.45 13.69
N GLY A 23 29.39 55.63 13.72
CA GLY A 23 28.77 55.16 14.96
C GLY A 23 27.79 54.01 14.75
N SER A 24 28.34 52.81 14.52
CA SER A 24 27.65 51.55 14.34
C SER A 24 27.06 51.05 15.67
N SER A 25 25.75 51.17 15.88
CA SER A 25 25.06 50.43 16.95
C SER A 25 24.65 49.07 16.39
N GLY A 26 25.51 48.09 16.58
CA GLY A 26 25.25 46.69 16.25
C GLY A 26 24.07 46.15 17.05
N SER A 27 22.99 45.81 16.36
CA SER A 27 21.96 44.92 16.89
C SER A 27 22.58 43.53 17.01
N SER A 28 22.92 43.15 18.24
CA SER A 28 23.28 41.79 18.60
C SER A 28 22.06 40.87 18.41
N SER A 29 21.87 40.34 17.21
CA SER A 29 21.08 39.13 17.01
C SER A 29 21.84 38.00 17.70
N SER A 30 21.44 37.71 18.94
CA SER A 30 21.85 36.50 19.63
C SER A 30 21.29 35.30 18.87
N SER A 31 22.02 34.83 17.86
CA SER A 31 21.82 33.53 17.26
C SER A 31 22.18 32.50 18.31
N SER A 32 21.25 32.22 19.23
CA SER A 32 21.34 31.04 20.08
C SER A 32 21.53 29.86 19.14
N ALA A 33 22.72 29.25 19.15
CA ALA A 33 23.00 28.07 18.35
C ALA A 33 21.89 27.06 18.64
N ALA A 34 20.98 26.87 17.68
CA ALA A 34 19.87 25.97 17.86
C ALA A 34 20.46 24.60 18.15
N ALA A 35 20.23 24.08 19.35
CA ALA A 35 20.80 22.82 19.76
C ALA A 35 20.37 21.74 18.76
N ALA A 36 21.35 21.08 18.14
CA ALA A 36 21.07 19.97 17.24
C ALA A 36 20.59 18.78 18.07
N PHE A 37 19.39 18.31 17.79
CA PHE A 37 18.82 17.13 18.44
C PHE A 37 18.79 15.97 17.45
N THR A 38 19.20 14.79 17.89
CA THR A 38 18.79 13.56 17.20
C THR A 38 17.26 13.41 17.28
N PRO A 39 16.61 12.69 16.35
CA PRO A 39 15.16 12.46 16.44
C PRO A 39 14.72 11.90 17.79
N ARG A 40 15.52 11.02 18.40
CA ARG A 40 15.21 10.43 19.71
C ARG A 40 15.28 11.44 20.86
N GLN A 41 16.25 12.37 20.83
CA GLN A 41 16.35 13.43 21.84
C GLN A 41 15.23 14.45 21.68
N LEU A 42 14.91 14.81 20.44
CA LEU A 42 13.84 15.76 20.12
C LEU A 42 12.50 15.24 20.64
N LEU A 43 12.16 13.99 20.36
CA LEU A 43 10.92 13.35 20.81
C LEU A 43 10.83 13.12 22.33
N LYS A 44 11.98 13.09 23.03
CA LYS A 44 12.01 13.06 24.51
C LYS A 44 11.75 14.42 25.12
N LYS A 45 12.11 15.50 24.43
CA LYS A 45 12.10 16.87 24.96
C LYS A 45 10.86 17.65 24.55
N PHE A 46 10.31 17.38 23.37
CA PHE A 46 9.19 18.12 22.80
C PHE A 46 8.03 17.18 22.45
N PRO A 47 6.80 17.45 22.93
CA PRO A 47 5.63 16.71 22.49
C PRO A 47 5.32 16.99 21.01
N LEU A 48 4.67 16.04 20.35
CA LEU A 48 4.21 16.21 18.97
C LEU A 48 2.80 16.84 18.94
N PRO A 49 2.45 17.63 17.89
CA PRO A 49 3.27 17.96 16.73
C PRO A 49 4.33 19.04 17.02
N VAL A 50 5.49 18.98 16.36
CA VAL A 50 6.59 19.95 16.53
C VAL A 50 7.27 20.27 15.20
N ALA A 51 7.60 21.54 15.00
CA ALA A 51 8.36 21.99 13.84
C ALA A 51 9.87 21.94 14.12
N ALA A 52 10.66 21.34 13.23
CA ALA A 52 12.11 21.22 13.38
C ALA A 52 12.83 21.44 12.04
N HIS A 53 13.97 22.14 12.05
CA HIS A 53 14.83 22.24 10.88
C HIS A 53 15.70 20.98 10.76
N LEU A 54 15.73 20.38 9.57
CA LEU A 54 16.59 19.25 9.29
C LEU A 54 18.01 19.74 8.99
N HIS A 55 18.96 19.37 9.84
CA HIS A 55 20.36 19.54 9.55
C HIS A 55 20.90 18.26 8.94
N ALA A 56 21.13 18.25 7.62
CA ALA A 56 21.69 17.13 6.88
C ALA A 56 22.92 17.61 6.08
N PRO A 57 23.98 16.78 5.97
CA PRO A 57 25.19 17.15 5.22
C PRO A 57 24.91 17.29 3.71
N THR A 58 23.90 16.57 3.22
CA THR A 58 23.49 16.55 1.81
C THR A 58 21.98 16.76 1.73
N GLN A 59 21.54 17.67 0.86
CA GLN A 59 20.13 17.95 0.65
C GLN A 59 19.43 16.74 0.00
N PRO A 60 18.43 16.12 0.65
CA PRO A 60 17.64 15.07 0.03
C PRO A 60 16.90 15.61 -1.21
N PRO A 61 16.76 14.81 -2.28
CA PRO A 61 16.03 15.24 -3.46
C PRO A 61 14.57 15.55 -3.11
N GLY A 62 14.09 16.72 -3.54
CA GLY A 62 12.71 17.17 -3.31
C GLY A 62 12.44 17.74 -1.91
N LEU A 63 13.47 17.97 -1.09
CA LEU A 63 13.32 18.55 0.25
C LEU A 63 14.05 19.88 0.37
N ASP A 64 13.35 20.96 0.70
CA ASP A 64 13.92 22.28 0.97
C ASP A 64 14.35 22.38 2.44
N LEU A 65 15.67 22.29 2.71
CA LEU A 65 16.21 22.34 4.07
C LEU A 65 16.09 23.72 4.73
N SER A 66 15.76 24.77 3.98
CA SER A 66 15.53 26.11 4.55
C SER A 66 14.21 26.21 5.31
N ARG A 67 13.31 25.24 5.12
CA ARG A 67 11.98 25.23 5.74
C ARG A 67 11.93 24.23 6.91
N PRO A 68 11.18 24.54 7.98
CA PRO A 68 10.98 23.58 9.06
C PRO A 68 10.10 22.42 8.60
N LEU A 69 10.43 21.21 9.06
CA LEU A 69 9.62 20.02 8.91
C LEU A 69 8.64 19.92 10.09
N LEU A 70 7.35 19.75 9.79
CA LEU A 70 6.35 19.45 10.79
C LEU A 70 6.40 17.95 11.12
N LEU A 71 6.89 17.62 12.31
CA LEU A 71 6.84 16.27 12.86
C LEU A 71 5.48 16.08 13.52
N TYR A 72 4.64 15.22 12.95
CA TYR A 72 3.25 15.07 13.39
C TYR A 72 3.04 13.88 14.35
N ASN A 73 3.70 12.76 14.09
CA ASN A 73 3.54 11.54 14.88
C ASN A 73 4.84 10.73 14.95
N ASN A 74 4.98 9.91 16.00
CA ASN A 74 6.04 8.93 16.16
C ASN A 74 5.41 7.53 16.28
N TYR A 75 5.97 6.57 15.55
CA TYR A 75 5.54 5.17 15.63
C TYR A 75 6.74 4.24 15.53
N THR A 76 6.64 3.08 16.16
CA THR A 76 7.59 1.98 15.99
C THR A 76 7.08 1.06 14.88
N SER A 77 7.94 0.69 13.94
CA SER A 77 7.64 -0.33 12.92
C SER A 77 8.71 -1.41 12.94
N THR A 78 8.28 -2.65 12.98
CA THR A 78 9.17 -3.80 12.85
C THR A 78 9.56 -3.95 11.38
N LYS A 79 10.85 -4.17 11.12
CA LYS A 79 11.35 -4.41 9.76
C LYS A 79 12.16 -5.68 9.74
N VAL A 80 12.07 -6.40 8.63
CA VAL A 80 12.78 -7.67 8.41
C VAL A 80 13.87 -7.44 7.39
N ARG A 81 15.09 -7.86 7.72
CA ARG A 81 16.17 -7.95 6.73
C ARG A 81 16.00 -9.25 5.96
N ALA A 82 15.94 -9.16 4.64
CA ALA A 82 15.81 -10.30 3.75
C ALA A 82 16.89 -10.26 2.65
N VAL A 83 17.13 -11.40 2.03
CA VAL A 83 18.00 -11.56 0.87
C VAL A 83 17.25 -12.38 -0.17
N SER A 84 17.44 -12.08 -1.44
CA SER A 84 16.89 -12.92 -2.51
C SER A 84 17.63 -14.26 -2.51
N LEU A 85 16.92 -15.34 -2.78
CA LEU A 85 17.51 -16.67 -2.89
C LEU A 85 17.36 -17.20 -4.32
N THR A 86 18.38 -17.89 -4.82
CA THR A 86 18.30 -18.67 -6.07
C THR A 86 18.59 -20.13 -5.78
N PRO A 87 17.93 -21.09 -6.47
CA PRO A 87 18.38 -22.47 -6.48
C PRO A 87 19.77 -22.57 -7.10
N SER A 88 20.69 -23.22 -6.39
CA SER A 88 21.98 -23.68 -6.94
C SER A 88 21.78 -24.92 -7.82
N GLN A 89 22.82 -25.34 -8.53
CA GLN A 89 22.83 -26.56 -9.37
C GLN A 89 22.38 -27.81 -8.58
N ASN A 90 22.68 -27.84 -7.28
CA ASN A 90 22.34 -28.95 -6.39
C ASN A 90 20.94 -28.78 -5.73
N GLY A 91 20.14 -27.80 -6.15
CA GLY A 91 18.82 -27.49 -5.58
C GLY A 91 18.85 -26.72 -4.25
N ILE A 92 20.02 -26.53 -3.64
CA ILE A 92 20.19 -25.76 -2.41
C ILE A 92 20.00 -24.27 -2.71
N LEU A 93 19.17 -23.59 -1.92
CA LEU A 93 18.93 -22.16 -2.04
C LEU A 93 20.15 -21.37 -1.53
N ALA A 94 20.72 -20.52 -2.38
CA ALA A 94 21.84 -19.64 -2.04
C ALA A 94 21.41 -18.16 -2.12
N PRO A 95 21.90 -17.29 -1.21
CA PRO A 95 21.60 -15.86 -1.24
C PRO A 95 22.24 -15.17 -2.45
N VAL A 96 21.49 -14.25 -3.06
CA VAL A 96 21.89 -13.49 -4.25
C VAL A 96 21.50 -12.03 -4.09
N GLY A 97 22.42 -11.14 -4.47
CA GLY A 97 22.18 -9.70 -4.49
C GLY A 97 22.23 -9.03 -3.12
N PRO A 98 21.89 -7.73 -3.07
CA PRO A 98 21.93 -6.96 -1.83
C PRO A 98 20.81 -7.38 -0.88
N ALA A 99 21.04 -7.16 0.41
CA ALA A 99 19.98 -7.31 1.40
C ALA A 99 18.92 -6.20 1.23
N ILE A 100 17.66 -6.61 1.37
CA ILE A 100 16.50 -5.72 1.35
C ILE A 100 15.88 -5.63 2.73
N VAL A 101 15.11 -4.57 2.96
CA VAL A 101 14.40 -4.35 4.21
C VAL A 101 12.90 -4.31 3.92
N ILE A 102 12.15 -5.23 4.50
CA ILE A 102 10.71 -5.35 4.32
C ILE A 102 10.04 -4.90 5.61
N PRO A 103 9.27 -3.80 5.63
CA PRO A 103 8.52 -3.41 6.81
C PRO A 103 7.38 -4.40 7.07
N ASP A 104 6.99 -4.56 8.32
CA ASP A 104 5.84 -5.37 8.72
C ASP A 104 4.56 -4.92 8.00
N ALA A 105 4.36 -3.61 7.86
CA ALA A 105 3.23 -2.98 7.16
C ALA A 105 3.24 -3.16 5.62
N TYR A 106 4.22 -3.88 5.07
CA TYR A 106 4.26 -4.17 3.64
C TYR A 106 3.02 -4.98 3.20
N THR A 107 2.36 -4.51 2.15
CA THR A 107 1.04 -5.00 1.69
C THR A 107 1.10 -6.15 0.68
N GLY A 108 2.31 -6.61 0.31
CA GLY A 108 2.45 -7.77 -0.54
C GLY A 108 2.18 -9.08 0.21
N TRP A 109 1.70 -10.05 -0.55
CA TRP A 109 1.33 -11.39 -0.11
C TRP A 109 2.47 -12.37 -0.36
N PHE A 110 2.78 -13.16 0.65
CA PHE A 110 3.84 -14.16 0.62
C PHE A 110 3.26 -15.56 0.82
N ALA A 111 3.81 -16.52 0.10
CA ALA A 111 3.66 -17.93 0.42
C ALA A 111 4.90 -18.39 1.19
N LEU A 112 4.72 -19.28 2.15
CA LEU A 112 5.84 -19.98 2.76
C LEU A 112 6.46 -20.94 1.75
N VAL A 113 7.75 -21.19 1.89
CA VAL A 113 8.46 -22.23 1.14
C VAL A 113 8.98 -23.25 2.14
N SER A 114 8.56 -24.50 1.99
CA SER A 114 9.05 -25.60 2.81
C SER A 114 10.52 -25.90 2.49
N PRO A 115 11.25 -26.62 3.36
CA PRO A 115 12.59 -27.10 3.05
C PRO A 115 12.66 -27.95 1.78
N THR A 116 11.56 -28.62 1.42
CA THR A 116 11.41 -29.42 0.20
C THR A 116 11.04 -28.59 -1.03
N GLY A 117 10.96 -27.26 -0.90
CA GLY A 117 10.62 -26.34 -1.99
C GLY A 117 9.12 -26.21 -2.29
N GLN A 118 8.26 -26.88 -1.50
CA GLN A 118 6.81 -26.76 -1.66
C GLN A 118 6.34 -25.38 -1.21
N THR A 119 5.31 -24.86 -1.88
CA THR A 119 4.74 -23.54 -1.61
C THR A 119 3.24 -23.56 -1.84
N ALA A 120 2.56 -22.43 -1.61
CA ALA A 120 1.12 -22.32 -1.73
C ALA A 120 0.62 -22.74 -3.12
N THR A 121 -0.28 -23.71 -3.13
CA THR A 121 -0.97 -24.16 -4.36
C THR A 121 -2.02 -23.12 -4.75
N SER A 122 -2.17 -22.89 -6.05
CA SER A 122 -3.20 -21.97 -6.57
C SER A 122 -4.34 -22.71 -7.26
N TYR A 123 -5.56 -22.26 -7.02
CA TYR A 123 -6.72 -22.61 -7.84
C TYR A 123 -6.68 -21.82 -9.15
N GLN A 124 -7.09 -22.45 -10.25
CA GLN A 124 -7.09 -21.86 -11.59
C GLN A 124 -8.46 -21.29 -12.00
N THR A 125 -9.53 -21.69 -11.30
CA THR A 125 -10.89 -21.22 -11.56
C THR A 125 -11.63 -20.91 -10.27
N VAL A 126 -12.66 -20.08 -10.37
CA VAL A 126 -13.56 -19.79 -9.24
C VAL A 126 -14.31 -21.04 -8.78
N ALA A 127 -14.65 -21.95 -9.69
CA ALA A 127 -15.21 -23.26 -9.34
C ALA A 127 -14.32 -24.04 -8.35
N GLN A 128 -13.01 -24.13 -8.62
CA GLN A 128 -12.09 -24.82 -7.72
C GLN A 128 -12.00 -24.16 -6.33
N VAL A 129 -12.07 -22.83 -6.27
CA VAL A 129 -12.13 -22.09 -5.00
C VAL A 129 -13.41 -22.46 -4.22
N ALA A 130 -14.55 -22.50 -4.91
CA ALA A 130 -15.83 -22.83 -4.30
C ALA A 130 -15.90 -24.30 -3.84
N GLU A 131 -15.42 -25.23 -4.66
CA GLU A 131 -15.37 -26.68 -4.37
C GLU A 131 -14.42 -27.00 -3.21
N SER A 132 -13.30 -26.29 -3.10
CA SER A 132 -12.37 -26.42 -1.96
C SER A 132 -12.88 -25.78 -0.67
N GLN A 133 -14.06 -25.15 -0.69
CA GLN A 133 -14.66 -24.45 0.45
C GLN A 133 -13.72 -23.41 1.08
N THR A 134 -12.88 -22.78 0.26
CA THR A 134 -11.93 -21.77 0.73
C THR A 134 -12.68 -20.49 1.12
N ALA A 135 -12.77 -20.24 2.43
CA ALA A 135 -13.54 -19.12 2.96
C ALA A 135 -12.97 -17.75 2.55
N PHE A 136 -11.65 -17.60 2.50
CA PHE A 136 -10.98 -16.35 2.10
C PHE A 136 -9.87 -16.64 1.10
N PHE A 137 -9.92 -15.99 -0.05
CA PHE A 137 -8.96 -16.21 -1.13
C PHE A 137 -8.48 -14.90 -1.75
N LEU A 138 -7.22 -14.89 -2.15
CA LEU A 138 -6.54 -13.81 -2.85
C LEU A 138 -6.67 -14.00 -4.35
N THR A 139 -7.04 -12.96 -5.09
CA THR A 139 -6.91 -12.90 -6.55
C THR A 139 -5.50 -12.44 -6.92
N ARG A 140 -4.72 -13.21 -7.69
CA ARG A 140 -3.38 -12.76 -8.11
C ARG A 140 -3.43 -11.73 -9.24
N TYR A 141 -4.38 -11.91 -10.15
CA TYR A 141 -4.61 -11.07 -11.32
C TYR A 141 -6.00 -10.45 -11.27
N ASP A 142 -6.29 -9.59 -12.23
CA ASP A 142 -7.59 -8.98 -12.40
C ASP A 142 -8.64 -10.03 -12.78
N VAL A 143 -9.82 -9.95 -12.17
CA VAL A 143 -10.90 -10.94 -12.33
C VAL A 143 -12.24 -10.24 -12.57
N PRO A 144 -12.97 -10.60 -13.63
CA PRO A 144 -14.31 -10.07 -13.86
C PRO A 144 -15.28 -10.57 -12.79
N ALA A 145 -16.16 -9.68 -12.34
CA ALA A 145 -17.24 -9.99 -11.43
C ALA A 145 -18.49 -9.17 -11.76
N TYR A 146 -19.59 -9.45 -11.09
CA TYR A 146 -20.81 -8.68 -11.17
C TYR A 146 -21.19 -8.15 -9.79
N THR A 147 -21.71 -6.94 -9.74
CA THR A 147 -22.30 -6.36 -8.52
C THR A 147 -23.76 -6.01 -8.76
N LYS A 148 -24.56 -6.03 -7.69
CA LYS A 148 -25.97 -5.63 -7.74
C LYS A 148 -26.05 -4.12 -7.86
N VAL A 149 -26.81 -3.62 -8.83
CA VAL A 149 -27.20 -2.21 -8.93
C VAL A 149 -28.70 -2.15 -8.66
N GLU A 150 -29.10 -1.43 -7.61
CA GLU A 150 -30.51 -1.20 -7.32
C GLU A 150 -31.00 -0.03 -8.16
N GLU A 151 -31.97 -0.31 -9.03
CA GLU A 151 -32.68 0.69 -9.80
C GLU A 151 -34.03 0.95 -9.11
N GLY A 152 -34.48 2.21 -9.08
CA GLY A 152 -35.59 2.71 -8.25
C GLY A 152 -37.00 2.14 -8.52
N ALA A 153 -37.11 1.01 -9.21
CA ALA A 153 -38.38 0.36 -9.59
C ALA A 153 -38.48 -1.10 -9.14
N GLY A 154 -37.68 -1.54 -8.15
CA GLY A 154 -37.71 -2.92 -7.64
C GLY A 154 -37.12 -3.97 -8.59
N LYS A 155 -36.58 -3.54 -9.74
CA LYS A 155 -35.86 -4.39 -10.69
C LYS A 155 -34.39 -4.46 -10.29
N THR A 156 -33.92 -5.66 -10.00
CA THR A 156 -32.50 -5.90 -9.73
C THR A 156 -31.74 -6.00 -11.05
N THR A 157 -30.77 -5.12 -11.28
CA THR A 157 -29.83 -5.23 -12.39
C THR A 157 -28.44 -5.58 -11.87
N TYR A 158 -27.64 -6.21 -12.71
CA TYR A 158 -26.26 -6.58 -12.38
C TYR A 158 -25.32 -5.87 -13.34
N GLN A 159 -24.31 -5.20 -12.79
CA GLN A 159 -23.28 -4.54 -13.57
C GLN A 159 -21.98 -5.33 -13.50
N ARG A 160 -21.34 -5.54 -14.66
CA ARG A 160 -20.01 -6.15 -14.73
C ARG A 160 -18.97 -5.16 -14.23
N ILE A 161 -18.09 -5.62 -13.35
CA ILE A 161 -16.94 -4.89 -12.81
C ILE A 161 -15.67 -5.73 -12.97
N ASN A 162 -14.52 -5.12 -12.71
CA ASN A 162 -13.23 -5.79 -12.66
C ASN A 162 -12.63 -5.67 -11.26
N ILE A 163 -12.33 -6.81 -10.64
CA ILE A 163 -11.66 -6.87 -9.33
C ILE A 163 -10.16 -6.89 -9.60
N GLY A 164 -9.43 -5.88 -9.14
CA GLY A 164 -7.98 -5.81 -9.33
C GLY A 164 -7.23 -6.98 -8.66
N GLY A 165 -6.08 -7.37 -9.20
CA GLY A 165 -5.16 -8.29 -8.55
C GLY A 165 -4.71 -7.77 -7.17
N GLY A 166 -4.45 -8.69 -6.24
CA GLY A 166 -4.06 -8.39 -4.87
C GLY A 166 -5.22 -8.23 -3.89
N ASN A 167 -6.47 -8.33 -4.35
CA ASN A 167 -7.66 -8.24 -3.50
C ASN A 167 -8.00 -9.59 -2.85
N VAL A 168 -8.45 -9.54 -1.61
CA VAL A 168 -8.97 -10.71 -0.88
C VAL A 168 -10.48 -10.69 -0.90
N LEU A 169 -11.07 -11.83 -1.24
CA LEU A 169 -12.51 -12.04 -1.27
C LEU A 169 -12.88 -13.12 -0.25
N LYS A 170 -14.01 -12.91 0.42
CA LYS A 170 -14.63 -13.91 1.30
C LYS A 170 -15.72 -14.63 0.53
N LEU A 171 -15.60 -15.95 0.36
CA LEU A 171 -16.65 -16.77 -0.21
C LEU A 171 -17.83 -16.87 0.77
N MET A 172 -19.02 -16.50 0.32
CA MET A 172 -20.25 -16.52 1.11
C MET A 172 -21.17 -17.67 0.72
N GLY A 173 -21.19 -18.04 -0.56
CA GLY A 173 -22.06 -19.10 -1.05
C GLY A 173 -21.97 -19.28 -2.56
N ILE A 174 -22.79 -20.20 -3.06
CA ILE A 174 -22.91 -20.52 -4.48
C ILE A 174 -24.31 -20.12 -4.92
N PHE A 175 -24.40 -19.32 -5.97
CA PHE A 175 -25.65 -18.91 -6.59
C PHE A 175 -25.79 -19.59 -7.95
N GLU A 176 -26.95 -20.17 -8.22
CA GLU A 176 -27.25 -20.78 -9.51
C GLU A 176 -28.30 -19.94 -10.24
N ASN A 177 -27.99 -19.52 -11.47
CA ASN A 177 -28.97 -18.87 -12.30
C ASN A 177 -29.96 -19.90 -12.86
N HIS A 178 -31.18 -19.88 -12.34
CA HIS A 178 -32.27 -20.77 -12.80
C HIS A 178 -33.07 -20.20 -13.99
N ALA A 179 -32.72 -19.02 -14.52
CA ALA A 179 -33.45 -18.39 -15.63
C ALA A 179 -33.49 -19.25 -16.91
N SER A 180 -32.55 -20.19 -17.07
CA SER A 180 -32.44 -21.08 -18.23
C SER A 180 -33.32 -22.34 -18.16
N LYS A 181 -34.07 -22.58 -17.08
CA LYS A 181 -34.91 -23.79 -16.91
C LYS A 181 -36.22 -23.79 -17.72
N LYS A 182 -36.64 -22.66 -18.31
CA LYS A 182 -38.00 -22.52 -18.87
C LYS A 182 -38.18 -22.92 -20.34
N THR A 183 -37.13 -23.27 -21.09
CA THR A 183 -37.34 -23.61 -22.51
C THR A 183 -36.44 -24.73 -23.00
N SER A 184 -37.12 -25.83 -23.34
CA SER A 184 -36.77 -26.86 -24.32
C SER A 184 -36.27 -28.21 -23.79
N ILE A 185 -37.12 -29.21 -24.06
CA ILE A 185 -36.92 -30.67 -23.95
C ILE A 185 -35.66 -31.14 -24.71
N THR A 186 -35.15 -30.34 -25.66
CA THR A 186 -33.94 -30.67 -26.46
C THR A 186 -32.60 -30.54 -25.72
N ARG A 187 -32.52 -29.92 -24.53
CA ARG A 187 -31.24 -29.72 -23.81
C ARG A 187 -30.79 -30.90 -22.93
N LYS A 188 -31.62 -31.93 -22.73
CA LYS A 188 -31.20 -33.16 -22.02
C LYS A 188 -30.08 -33.91 -22.75
N ILE A 189 -29.88 -33.63 -24.04
CA ILE A 189 -28.89 -34.31 -24.89
C ILE A 189 -27.53 -33.57 -24.89
N THR A 190 -27.47 -32.28 -24.53
CA THR A 190 -26.24 -31.47 -24.63
C THR A 190 -25.65 -31.00 -23.30
N GLY A 191 -26.15 -31.47 -22.14
CA GLY A 191 -25.47 -31.29 -20.85
C GLY A 191 -25.22 -29.82 -20.44
N ALA A 192 -26.10 -28.89 -20.84
CA ALA A 192 -25.93 -27.47 -20.53
C ALA A 192 -26.01 -27.20 -19.02
N SER A 193 -24.83 -27.08 -18.38
CA SER A 193 -24.64 -26.72 -16.98
C SER A 193 -25.42 -25.45 -16.64
N SER A 194 -26.17 -25.47 -15.53
CA SER A 194 -26.68 -24.25 -14.89
C SER A 194 -25.52 -23.28 -14.67
N GLU A 195 -25.70 -22.01 -15.00
CA GLU A 195 -24.64 -21.01 -14.81
C GLU A 195 -24.50 -20.72 -13.31
N LYS A 196 -23.35 -21.10 -12.75
CA LYS A 196 -23.07 -20.95 -11.32
C LYS A 196 -22.14 -19.77 -11.07
N TYR A 197 -22.37 -19.10 -9.97
CA TYR A 197 -21.63 -17.93 -9.51
C TYR A 197 -21.23 -18.13 -8.06
N ALA A 198 -20.00 -17.77 -7.72
CA ALA A 198 -19.57 -17.63 -6.33
C ALA A 198 -20.02 -16.26 -5.84
N GLN A 199 -20.84 -16.23 -4.80
CA GLN A 199 -21.15 -15.00 -4.09
C GLN A 199 -20.04 -14.73 -3.09
N CYS A 200 -19.41 -13.57 -3.23
CA CYS A 200 -18.26 -13.16 -2.43
C CYS A 200 -18.50 -11.79 -1.78
N LEU A 201 -17.79 -11.52 -0.68
CA LEU A 201 -17.66 -10.19 -0.09
C LEU A 201 -16.22 -9.69 -0.26
N ASN A 202 -16.06 -8.42 -0.64
CA ASN A 202 -14.76 -7.76 -0.62
C ASN A 202 -14.51 -7.05 0.73
N TYR A 203 -13.36 -6.37 0.86
CA TYR A 203 -13.00 -5.62 2.07
C TYR A 203 -13.90 -4.40 2.37
N LYS A 204 -14.65 -3.93 1.37
CA LYS A 204 -15.64 -2.86 1.51
C LYS A 204 -17.03 -3.38 1.88
N ASN A 205 -17.17 -4.69 2.14
CA ASN A 205 -18.43 -5.38 2.35
C ASN A 205 -19.40 -5.31 1.15
N GLU A 206 -18.88 -5.10 -0.06
CA GLU A 206 -19.68 -5.15 -1.29
C GLU A 206 -19.85 -6.62 -1.73
N ILE A 207 -21.08 -6.97 -2.11
CA ILE A 207 -21.41 -8.31 -2.62
C ILE A 207 -21.04 -8.40 -4.09
N LEU A 208 -20.20 -9.37 -4.42
CA LEU A 208 -19.71 -9.64 -5.76
C LEU A 208 -20.11 -11.05 -6.19
N PHE A 209 -20.44 -11.21 -7.46
CA PHE A 209 -20.77 -12.50 -8.08
C PHE A 209 -19.71 -12.83 -9.12
N LEU A 210 -18.94 -13.89 -8.88
CA LEU A 210 -17.89 -14.35 -9.77
C LEU A 210 -18.36 -15.61 -10.52
N PRO A 211 -18.42 -15.61 -11.86
CA PRO A 211 -18.78 -16.81 -12.62
C PRO A 211 -17.80 -17.96 -12.33
N PHE A 212 -18.32 -19.19 -12.18
CA PHE A 212 -17.51 -20.37 -11.88
C PHE A 212 -16.44 -20.69 -12.93
N ASN A 213 -16.76 -20.43 -14.19
CA ASN A 213 -15.86 -20.61 -15.33
C ASN A 213 -14.79 -19.52 -15.44
N THR A 214 -14.78 -18.52 -14.55
CA THR A 214 -13.81 -17.42 -14.59
C THR A 214 -12.41 -17.98 -14.32
N PRO A 215 -11.49 -17.92 -15.30
CA PRO A 215 -10.12 -18.34 -15.09
C PRO A 215 -9.36 -17.29 -14.27
N GLY A 216 -8.34 -17.73 -13.56
CA GLY A 216 -7.50 -16.84 -12.78
C GLY A 216 -6.42 -17.62 -12.04
N ARG A 217 -5.82 -16.96 -11.05
CA ARG A 217 -4.94 -17.63 -10.10
C ARG A 217 -5.30 -17.17 -8.70
N PHE A 218 -5.88 -18.08 -7.94
CA PHE A 218 -6.46 -17.81 -6.63
C PHE A 218 -5.70 -18.57 -5.55
N TYR A 219 -5.49 -17.96 -4.40
CA TYR A 219 -4.76 -18.57 -3.29
C TYR A 219 -5.56 -18.48 -2.00
N SER A 220 -5.59 -19.54 -1.20
CA SER A 220 -6.17 -19.48 0.14
C SER A 220 -5.37 -18.53 1.02
N THR A 221 -6.05 -17.62 1.70
CA THR A 221 -5.38 -16.71 2.64
C THR A 221 -5.35 -17.31 4.04
N ALA A 222 -4.28 -17.04 4.78
CA ALA A 222 -4.18 -17.47 6.16
C ALA A 222 -5.18 -16.73 7.05
N THR A 223 -5.98 -17.47 7.79
CA THR A 223 -6.95 -16.96 8.78
C THR A 223 -6.47 -17.26 10.18
N LYS A 224 -7.16 -16.81 11.24
CA LYS A 224 -6.75 -17.08 12.64
C LYS A 224 -6.60 -18.58 12.95
N SER A 225 -7.32 -19.46 12.24
CA SER A 225 -7.29 -20.91 12.44
C SER A 225 -6.56 -21.68 11.32
N SER A 226 -6.15 -21.01 10.24
CA SER A 226 -5.57 -21.66 9.06
C SER A 226 -4.16 -21.10 8.79
N HIS A 227 -3.14 -21.88 9.19
CA HIS A 227 -1.72 -21.47 9.12
C HIS A 227 -0.80 -22.57 8.54
N ASN A 228 -1.15 -23.12 7.38
CA ASN A 228 -0.32 -24.13 6.72
C ASN A 228 0.46 -23.56 5.51
N PHE A 229 1.33 -24.37 4.92
CA PHE A 229 2.15 -23.99 3.75
C PHE A 229 1.33 -23.71 2.48
N ASN A 230 0.06 -24.14 2.42
CA ASN A 230 -0.83 -23.88 1.28
C ASN A 230 -1.46 -22.47 1.31
N ASN A 231 -1.32 -21.74 2.42
CA ASN A 231 -1.86 -20.40 2.54
C ASN A 231 -0.87 -19.31 2.11
N VAL A 232 -1.42 -18.15 1.76
CA VAL A 232 -0.68 -16.90 1.61
C VAL A 232 -0.90 -15.96 2.79
N TYR A 233 0.12 -15.17 3.10
CA TYR A 233 0.22 -14.37 4.31
C TYR A 233 0.70 -12.95 3.99
N LEU A 234 0.23 -11.98 4.77
CA LEU A 234 0.90 -10.69 4.88
C LEU A 234 2.15 -10.82 5.75
N MET A 235 3.12 -9.91 5.58
CA MET A 235 4.34 -9.90 6.40
C MET A 235 4.03 -9.79 7.89
N THR A 236 3.10 -8.90 8.28
CA THR A 236 2.61 -8.78 9.67
C THR A 236 2.13 -10.11 10.27
N ARG A 237 1.53 -11.00 9.46
CA ARG A 237 1.06 -12.31 9.92
C ARG A 237 2.21 -13.28 10.07
N ILE A 238 3.13 -13.31 9.10
CA ILE A 238 4.32 -14.17 9.16
C ILE A 238 5.08 -13.92 10.46
N LEU A 239 5.37 -12.66 10.79
CA LEU A 239 6.15 -12.29 11.97
C LEU A 239 5.45 -12.60 13.31
N LYS A 240 4.11 -12.70 13.30
CA LYS A 240 3.35 -13.07 14.49
C LYS A 240 3.31 -14.58 14.75
N ILE A 241 3.41 -15.38 13.68
CA ILE A 241 3.15 -16.83 13.74
C ILE A 241 4.43 -17.64 13.63
N HIS A 242 5.38 -17.22 12.80
CA HIS A 242 6.58 -17.97 12.47
C HIS A 242 7.83 -17.34 13.07
N LYS A 243 8.76 -18.21 13.49
CA LYS A 243 10.10 -17.79 13.90
C LYS A 243 10.98 -17.62 12.67
N LEU A 244 11.87 -16.62 12.71
CA LEU A 244 12.89 -16.41 11.70
C LEU A 244 14.13 -17.28 12.02
N PRO A 245 14.95 -17.67 11.01
CA PRO A 245 14.79 -17.38 9.58
C PRO A 245 13.68 -18.23 8.93
N ILE A 246 13.03 -17.66 7.90
CA ILE A 246 12.03 -18.36 7.10
C ILE A 246 12.17 -18.00 5.63
N THR A 247 11.98 -18.99 4.76
CA THR A 247 11.96 -18.80 3.31
C THR A 247 10.54 -18.53 2.84
N VAL A 248 10.38 -17.45 2.08
CA VAL A 248 9.08 -17.04 1.55
C VAL A 248 9.20 -16.66 0.08
N LYS A 249 8.09 -16.78 -0.64
CA LYS A 249 7.93 -16.37 -2.03
C LYS A 249 6.92 -15.25 -2.10
N LEU A 250 7.28 -14.12 -2.72
CA LEU A 250 6.33 -13.06 -3.03
C LEU A 250 5.34 -13.56 -4.10
N VAL A 251 4.05 -13.59 -3.77
CA VAL A 251 2.95 -14.05 -4.64
C VAL A 251 2.30 -12.88 -5.38
N CYS A 252 2.04 -11.78 -4.66
CA CYS A 252 1.39 -10.59 -5.19
C CYS A 252 1.87 -9.35 -4.42
N GLY A 253 2.00 -8.21 -5.10
CA GLY A 253 2.48 -6.95 -4.52
C GLY A 253 3.73 -6.41 -5.22
N PHE A 254 4.06 -5.14 -4.97
CA PHE A 254 5.23 -4.49 -5.54
C PHE A 254 6.51 -5.01 -4.92
N MET A 255 7.56 -5.25 -5.70
CA MET A 255 8.86 -5.67 -5.16
C MET A 255 9.28 -4.74 -4.00
N PRO A 256 9.63 -5.29 -2.82
CA PRO A 256 10.14 -4.46 -1.73
C PRO A 256 11.38 -3.71 -2.20
N LYS A 257 11.41 -2.40 -1.95
CA LYS A 257 12.54 -1.57 -2.37
C LYS A 257 13.77 -1.91 -1.53
N VAL A 258 14.93 -1.96 -2.18
CA VAL A 258 16.21 -1.93 -1.46
C VAL A 258 16.23 -0.63 -0.66
N PRO A 259 16.59 -0.64 0.64
CA PRO A 259 16.77 0.62 1.35
C PRO A 259 17.82 1.45 0.60
N VAL A 260 17.42 2.61 0.09
CA VAL A 260 18.35 3.71 -0.13
C VAL A 260 18.78 4.15 1.26
N SER A 261 19.96 3.71 1.68
CA SER A 261 20.64 4.32 2.81
C SER A 261 20.83 5.79 2.48
N PHE A 262 20.23 6.69 3.25
CA PHE A 262 20.77 8.04 3.36
C PHE A 262 22.08 7.89 4.15
N PRO A 263 23.25 8.14 3.52
CA PRO A 263 24.51 8.23 4.25
C PRO A 263 24.50 9.41 5.22
#